data_AF-A0A353AZC1-F1
#
_entry.id   AF-A0A353AZC1-F1
#
_cell.length_a   1.000
_cell.length_b   1.000
_cell.length_c   1.000
_cell.angle_alpha   90.00
_cell.angle_beta   90.00
_cell.angle_gamma   90.00
#
_symmetry.space_group_name_H-M   'P 1'
#
loop_
_entity.id
_entity.type
_entity.pdbx_description
1 polymer ?
#
loop_
_entity_poly.entity_id
_entity_poly.type
_entity_poly.pdbx_seq_one_letter_code
_entity_poly.pdbx_strand_id
1 'polypeptide(L)'
;MLVGFEAALMLLFPLVIGVAIDGLLQQVYFGLYLLGLLGGLSVITGAARRLYDTRLYAVMYAKAAEQIVVQQRNCKSNVSVTTARTNMAKELVEFMENSFPATIDCLIGLAGTLVVVWLLQIHVFVACLIATCFIIFIYAWTSPRTLALNEGANDESERSVQVIADQAIPAVRLHFRRIMQWNVRLSDLETANFSISWLTMIALLLFSVVVTIQNGVTSQGQVLSILMYVFGYIESVVALPLFYQQFLRLQEIANRLQPK
;
A
#
# COMPACT_ATOMS: atom_id res chain seq x y z
N MET A 1 -10.55 -3.17 15.32
CA MET A 1 -10.46 -4.54 15.91
C MET A 1 -10.80 -5.62 14.88
N LEU A 2 -11.88 -5.50 14.09
CA LEU A 2 -12.18 -6.51 13.05
C LEU A 2 -11.14 -6.60 11.92
N VAL A 3 -10.60 -5.46 11.46
CA VAL A 3 -9.52 -5.40 10.44
C VAL A 3 -8.34 -6.28 10.84
N GLY A 4 -7.80 -6.09 12.05
CA GLY A 4 -6.67 -6.90 12.53
C GLY A 4 -6.99 -8.38 12.72
N PHE A 5 -8.24 -8.72 13.08
CA PHE A 5 -8.66 -10.12 13.17
C PHE A 5 -8.76 -10.76 11.77
N GLU A 6 -9.31 -10.06 10.78
CA GLU A 6 -9.32 -10.51 9.38
C GLU A 6 -7.90 -10.70 8.84
N ALA A 7 -7.00 -9.75 9.08
CA ALA A 7 -5.60 -9.87 8.72
C ALA A 7 -4.91 -11.07 9.38
N ALA A 8 -5.20 -11.34 10.66
CA ALA A 8 -4.70 -12.52 11.35
C ALA A 8 -5.23 -13.84 10.75
N LEU A 9 -6.51 -13.89 10.36
CA LEU A 9 -7.07 -15.06 9.67
C LEU A 9 -6.40 -15.27 8.30
N MET A 10 -6.21 -14.19 7.54
CA MET A 10 -5.50 -14.22 6.24
C MET A 10 -4.08 -14.76 6.39
N LEU A 11 -3.37 -14.37 7.46
CA LEU A 11 -2.04 -14.88 7.78
C LEU A 11 -2.02 -16.38 8.07
N LEU A 12 -3.12 -17.01 8.49
CA LEU A 12 -3.16 -18.45 8.77
C LEU A 12 -3.37 -19.29 7.51
N PHE A 13 -3.89 -18.72 6.41
CA PHE A 13 -4.20 -19.51 5.20
C PHE A 13 -2.98 -20.26 4.65
N PRO A 14 -1.82 -19.64 4.42
CA PRO A 14 -0.68 -20.37 3.87
C PRO A 14 -0.23 -21.55 4.74
N LEU A 15 -0.23 -21.39 6.07
CA LEU A 15 0.06 -22.48 7.02
C LEU A 15 -0.96 -23.61 6.94
N VAL A 16 -2.25 -23.28 7.00
CA VAL A 16 -3.33 -24.28 6.98
C VAL A 16 -3.41 -25.00 5.63
N ILE A 17 -3.14 -24.29 4.53
CA ILE A 17 -2.99 -24.90 3.20
C ILE A 17 -1.85 -25.92 3.19
N GLY A 18 -0.69 -25.58 3.78
CA GLY A 18 0.41 -26.53 3.92
C GLY A 18 0.03 -27.78 4.70
N VAL A 19 -0.62 -27.62 5.85
CA VAL A 19 -1.12 -28.74 6.67
C VAL A 19 -2.14 -29.58 5.91
N ALA A 20 -3.03 -28.95 5.13
CA ALA A 20 -4.01 -29.64 4.31
C ALA A 20 -3.35 -30.49 3.21
N ILE A 21 -2.32 -29.97 2.55
CA ILE A 21 -1.58 -30.69 1.51
C ILE A 21 -0.86 -31.90 2.10
N ASP A 22 -0.11 -31.72 3.19
CA ASP A 22 0.60 -32.83 3.83
C ASP A 22 -0.36 -33.92 4.32
N GLY A 23 -1.50 -33.50 4.91
CA GLY A 23 -2.55 -34.42 5.33
C GLY A 23 -3.13 -35.20 4.16
N LEU A 24 -3.49 -34.53 3.06
CA LEU A 24 -4.08 -35.17 1.88
C LEU A 24 -3.11 -36.15 1.21
N LEU A 25 -1.81 -35.85 1.17
CA LEU A 25 -0.78 -36.79 0.68
C LEU A 25 -0.75 -38.08 1.53
N GLN A 26 -1.13 -37.99 2.80
CA GLN A 26 -1.25 -39.12 3.72
C GLN A 26 -2.69 -39.67 3.84
N GLN A 27 -3.62 -39.24 2.99
CA GLN A 27 -5.05 -39.59 3.05
C GLN A 27 -5.75 -39.18 4.37
N VAL A 28 -5.23 -38.14 5.04
CA VAL A 28 -5.78 -37.55 6.26
C VAL A 28 -6.45 -36.21 5.93
N TYR A 29 -7.76 -36.12 6.12
CA TYR A 29 -8.58 -34.96 5.73
C TYR A 29 -8.67 -33.85 6.79
N PHE A 30 -8.01 -33.98 7.94
CA PHE A 30 -8.09 -33.01 9.03
C PHE A 30 -7.73 -31.57 8.59
N GLY A 31 -6.61 -31.41 7.87
CA GLY A 31 -6.19 -30.10 7.39
C GLY A 31 -7.18 -29.49 6.39
N LEU A 32 -7.90 -30.31 5.62
CA LEU A 32 -8.94 -29.85 4.70
C LEU A 32 -10.15 -29.27 5.46
N TYR A 33 -10.61 -29.96 6.52
CA TYR A 33 -11.68 -29.44 7.37
C TYR A 33 -11.26 -28.15 8.09
N LEU A 34 -10.02 -28.08 8.56
CA LEU A 34 -9.45 -26.87 9.16
C LEU A 34 -9.42 -25.71 8.17
N LEU A 35 -9.04 -25.96 6.92
CA LEU A 35 -9.06 -24.96 5.85
C LEU A 35 -10.48 -24.47 5.55
N GLY A 36 -11.45 -25.38 5.50
CA GLY A 36 -12.87 -25.03 5.32
C GLY A 36 -13.41 -24.17 6.45
N LEU A 37 -13.09 -24.51 7.71
CA LEU A 37 -13.45 -23.72 8.89
C LEU A 37 -12.83 -22.32 8.84
N LEU A 38 -11.53 -22.23 8.52
CA LEU A 38 -10.82 -20.96 8.38
C LEU A 38 -11.44 -20.09 7.29
N GLY A 39 -11.79 -20.68 6.14
CA GLY A 39 -12.51 -20.01 5.06
C GLY A 39 -13.87 -19.46 5.51
N GLY A 40 -14.65 -20.26 6.22
CA GLY A 40 -15.94 -19.84 6.78
C GLY A 40 -15.81 -18.67 7.76
N LEU A 41 -14.86 -18.76 8.70
CA LEU A 41 -14.59 -17.67 9.65
C LEU A 41 -14.15 -16.38 8.95
N SER A 42 -13.33 -16.50 7.90
CA SER A 42 -12.85 -15.37 7.12
C SER A 42 -13.99 -14.68 6.37
N VAL A 43 -14.91 -15.45 5.77
CA VAL A 43 -16.11 -14.91 5.12
C VAL A 43 -17.01 -14.19 6.13
N ILE A 44 -17.27 -14.80 7.29
CA ILE A 44 -18.10 -14.19 8.34
C ILE A 44 -17.47 -12.89 8.83
N THR A 45 -16.17 -12.90 9.12
CA THR A 45 -15.43 -11.72 9.61
C THR A 45 -15.41 -10.62 8.56
N GLY A 46 -15.07 -10.93 7.31
CA GLY A 46 -15.02 -9.96 6.22
C GLY A 46 -16.40 -9.37 5.89
N ALA A 47 -17.46 -10.19 5.92
CA ALA A 47 -18.83 -9.72 5.74
C ALA A 47 -19.25 -8.78 6.88
N ALA A 48 -19.01 -9.19 8.13
CA ALA A 48 -19.29 -8.35 9.29
C ALA A 48 -18.55 -7.02 9.18
N ARG A 49 -17.24 -7.05 8.91
CA ARG A 49 -16.42 -5.84 8.73
C ARG A 49 -17.00 -4.91 7.67
N ARG A 50 -17.27 -5.41 6.45
CA ARG A 50 -17.82 -4.59 5.36
C ARG A 50 -19.16 -3.94 5.75
N LEU A 51 -20.01 -4.65 6.50
CA LEU A 51 -21.27 -4.11 6.98
C LEU A 51 -21.09 -3.03 8.06
N TYR A 52 -20.17 -3.24 9.00
CA TYR A 52 -19.88 -2.28 10.06
C TYR A 52 -19.15 -1.04 9.55
N ASP A 53 -18.07 -1.22 8.79
CA ASP A 53 -17.21 -0.13 8.30
C ASP A 53 -18.04 0.84 7.45
N THR A 54 -18.74 0.36 6.42
CA THR A 54 -19.54 1.21 5.52
C THR A 54 -20.57 2.05 6.29
N ARG A 55 -21.23 1.46 7.30
CA ARG A 55 -22.25 2.17 8.10
C ARG A 55 -21.62 3.18 9.04
N LEU A 56 -20.53 2.82 9.71
CA LEU A 56 -19.82 3.71 10.63
C LEU A 56 -19.24 4.90 9.88
N TYR A 57 -18.58 4.67 8.75
CA TYR A 57 -18.02 5.73 7.93
C TYR A 57 -19.11 6.61 7.30
N ALA A 58 -20.23 6.06 6.86
CA ALA A 58 -21.37 6.87 6.41
C ALA A 58 -21.89 7.82 7.50
N VAL A 59 -21.97 7.38 8.76
CA VAL A 59 -22.38 8.23 9.88
C VAL A 59 -21.31 9.27 10.21
N MET A 60 -20.02 8.91 10.20
CA MET A 60 -18.93 9.86 10.41
C MET A 60 -18.89 10.92 9.31
N TYR A 61 -19.07 10.51 8.05
CA TYR A 61 -19.17 11.40 6.90
C TYR A 61 -20.34 12.38 7.05
N ALA A 62 -21.54 11.88 7.38
CA ALA A 62 -22.71 12.73 7.56
C ALA A 62 -22.50 13.77 8.68
N LYS A 63 -21.93 13.37 9.83
CA LYS A 63 -21.61 14.29 10.93
C LYS A 63 -20.52 15.29 10.57
N ALA A 64 -19.46 14.85 9.89
CA ALA A 64 -18.41 15.74 9.44
C ALA A 64 -18.96 16.78 8.45
N ALA A 65 -19.75 16.35 7.47
CA ALA A 65 -20.41 17.23 6.51
C ALA A 65 -21.33 18.25 7.20
N GLU A 66 -22.15 17.81 8.17
CA GLU A 66 -23.03 18.68 8.95
C GLU A 66 -22.22 19.73 9.75
N GLN A 67 -21.18 19.30 10.45
CA GLN A 67 -20.32 20.22 11.22
C GLN A 67 -19.66 21.26 10.33
N ILE A 68 -19.17 20.86 9.15
CA ILE A 68 -18.55 21.78 8.20
C ILE A 68 -19.56 22.81 7.69
N VAL A 69 -20.77 22.39 7.32
CA VAL A 69 -21.84 23.29 6.86
C VAL A 69 -22.24 24.28 7.96
N VAL A 70 -22.38 23.83 9.20
CA VAL A 70 -22.72 24.69 10.36
C VAL A 70 -21.60 25.69 10.65
N GLN A 71 -20.34 25.23 10.67
CA GLN A 71 -19.18 26.09 10.96
C GLN A 71 -18.98 27.16 9.87
N GLN A 72 -19.25 26.81 8.61
CA GLN A 72 -19.17 27.74 7.48
C GLN A 72 -20.28 28.78 7.48
N ARG A 73 -21.49 28.41 7.91
CA ARG A 73 -22.61 29.35 8.06
C ARG A 73 -22.32 30.40 9.14
N ASN A 74 -21.61 30.01 10.20
CA ASN A 74 -21.25 30.89 11.31
C ASN A 74 -20.06 31.83 10.98
N CYS A 75 -19.15 31.44 10.09
CA CYS A 75 -17.93 32.20 9.81
C CYS A 75 -18.06 33.29 8.71
N LYS A 76 -19.22 33.45 8.04
CA LYS A 76 -19.40 34.38 6.89
C LYS A 76 -18.24 34.29 5.86
N SER A 77 -17.65 33.12 5.69
CA SER A 77 -16.49 32.92 4.84
C SER A 77 -16.89 32.88 3.36
N ASN A 78 -16.01 33.40 2.49
CA ASN A 78 -16.23 33.42 1.05
C ASN A 78 -16.52 31.99 0.54
N VAL A 79 -17.56 31.83 -0.30
CA VAL A 79 -18.12 30.52 -0.70
C VAL A 79 -17.04 29.57 -1.26
N SER A 80 -16.01 30.10 -1.91
CA SER A 80 -14.87 29.33 -2.43
C SER A 80 -14.02 28.66 -1.33
N VAL A 81 -13.73 29.35 -0.23
CA VAL A 81 -12.93 28.80 0.90
C VAL A 81 -13.72 27.75 1.66
N THR A 82 -15.01 28.00 1.81
CA THR A 82 -16.01 27.07 2.33
C THR A 82 -16.00 25.77 1.52
N THR A 83 -16.29 25.81 0.22
CA THR A 83 -16.33 24.60 -0.63
C THR A 83 -14.98 23.84 -0.63
N ALA A 84 -13.86 24.55 -0.64
CA ALA A 84 -12.53 23.92 -0.59
C ALA A 84 -12.31 23.12 0.71
N ARG A 85 -12.70 23.68 1.87
CA ARG A 85 -12.58 22.98 3.17
C ARG A 85 -13.52 21.79 3.28
N THR A 86 -14.73 21.87 2.72
CA THR A 86 -15.69 20.75 2.70
C THR A 86 -15.18 19.60 1.85
N ASN A 87 -14.59 19.88 0.69
CA ASN A 87 -13.96 18.87 -0.16
C ASN A 87 -12.75 18.20 0.52
N MET A 88 -11.89 18.98 1.19
CA MET A 88 -10.74 18.43 1.94
C MET A 88 -11.17 17.50 3.07
N ALA A 89 -12.24 17.84 3.80
CA ALA A 89 -12.75 16.98 4.86
C ALA A 89 -13.42 15.71 4.32
N LYS A 90 -14.09 15.80 3.16
CA LYS A 90 -14.57 14.61 2.44
C LYS A 90 -13.42 13.68 2.07
N GLU A 91 -12.34 14.23 1.51
CA GLU A 91 -11.14 13.48 1.16
C GLU A 91 -10.50 12.81 2.39
N LEU A 92 -10.50 13.48 3.55
CA LEU A 92 -10.03 12.89 4.82
C LEU A 92 -10.90 11.69 5.25
N VAL A 93 -12.23 11.80 5.13
CA VAL A 93 -13.14 10.69 5.47
C VAL A 93 -12.97 9.53 4.48
N GLU A 94 -12.87 9.80 3.19
CA GLU A 94 -12.63 8.77 2.15
C GLU A 94 -11.30 8.04 2.38
N PHE A 95 -10.25 8.75 2.81
CA PHE A 95 -8.98 8.13 3.20
C PHE A 95 -9.17 7.21 4.42
N MET A 96 -9.88 7.68 5.46
CA MET A 96 -10.13 6.90 6.67
C MET A 96 -10.95 5.64 6.35
N GLU A 97 -11.86 5.71 5.40
CA GLU A 97 -12.68 4.57 4.97
C GLU A 97 -11.90 3.54 4.16
N ASN A 98 -11.03 3.99 3.25
CA ASN A 98 -10.40 3.09 2.26
C ASN A 98 -8.90 2.86 2.51
N SER A 99 -8.12 3.94 2.54
CA SER A 99 -6.66 3.88 2.63
C SER A 99 -6.16 3.41 4.00
N PHE A 100 -6.82 3.84 5.08
CA PHE A 100 -6.37 3.53 6.43
C PHE A 100 -6.49 2.04 6.78
N PRO A 101 -7.64 1.36 6.56
CA PRO A 101 -7.73 -0.08 6.76
C PRO A 101 -6.72 -0.85 5.90
N ALA A 102 -6.57 -0.48 4.62
CA ALA A 102 -5.60 -1.11 3.73
C ALA A 102 -4.15 -0.96 4.22
N THR A 103 -3.82 0.19 4.82
CA THR A 103 -2.50 0.41 5.42
C THR A 103 -2.28 -0.50 6.62
N ILE A 104 -3.29 -0.63 7.51
CA ILE A 104 -3.24 -1.55 8.65
C ILE A 104 -3.08 -3.00 8.17
N ASP A 105 -3.86 -3.42 7.17
CA ASP A 105 -3.80 -4.76 6.61
C ASP A 105 -2.41 -5.07 6.02
N CYS A 106 -1.82 -4.12 5.29
CA CYS A 106 -0.45 -4.26 4.78
C CYS A 106 0.59 -4.35 5.90
N LEU A 107 0.49 -3.52 6.95
CA LEU A 107 1.43 -3.55 8.08
C LEU A 107 1.33 -4.85 8.89
N ILE A 108 0.12 -5.30 9.19
CA ILE A 108 -0.12 -6.58 9.87
C ILE A 108 0.31 -7.74 8.98
N GLY A 109 -0.01 -7.68 7.68
CA GLY A 109 0.40 -8.67 6.68
C GLY A 109 1.92 -8.80 6.61
N LEU A 110 2.64 -7.68 6.48
CA LEU A 110 4.10 -7.65 6.43
C LEU A 110 4.72 -8.20 7.71
N ALA A 111 4.31 -7.68 8.87
CA ALA A 111 4.85 -8.10 10.16
C ALA A 111 4.55 -9.58 10.44
N GLY A 112 3.30 -10.01 10.23
CA GLY A 112 2.87 -11.38 10.43
C GLY A 112 3.58 -12.35 9.49
N THR A 113 3.75 -11.96 8.22
CA THR A 113 4.49 -12.77 7.24
C THR A 113 5.94 -12.94 7.67
N LEU A 114 6.62 -11.86 8.09
CA LEU A 114 8.00 -11.95 8.56
C LEU A 114 8.12 -12.83 9.81
N VAL A 115 7.19 -12.73 10.76
CA VAL A 115 7.15 -13.59 11.95
C VAL A 115 6.97 -15.06 11.55
N VAL A 116 6.04 -15.38 10.65
CA VAL A 116 5.83 -16.77 10.24
C VAL A 116 7.00 -17.31 9.44
N VAL A 117 7.56 -16.54 8.49
CA VAL A 117 8.75 -16.93 7.74
C VAL A 117 9.94 -17.17 8.68
N TRP A 118 10.11 -16.33 9.71
CA TRP A 118 11.14 -16.53 10.73
C TRP A 118 10.98 -17.87 11.45
N LEU A 119 9.76 -18.24 11.83
CA LEU A 119 9.45 -19.50 12.49
C LEU A 119 9.63 -20.71 11.56
N LEU A 120 9.38 -20.56 10.26
CA LEU A 120 9.46 -21.65 9.29
C LEU A 120 10.88 -21.86 8.75
N GLN A 121 11.57 -20.78 8.35
CA GLN A 121 12.89 -20.82 7.72
C GLN A 121 13.68 -19.52 7.95
N ILE A 122 14.61 -19.55 8.91
CA ILE A 122 15.45 -18.39 9.29
C ILE A 122 16.23 -17.78 8.12
N HIS A 123 16.75 -18.59 7.21
CA HIS A 123 17.55 -18.11 6.07
C HIS A 123 16.70 -17.29 5.09
N VAL A 124 15.44 -17.72 4.86
CA VAL A 124 14.49 -16.99 4.03
C VAL A 124 14.12 -15.67 4.72
N PHE A 125 13.90 -15.69 6.04
CA PHE A 125 13.64 -14.47 6.81
C PHE A 125 14.77 -13.45 6.70
N VAL A 126 16.03 -13.87 6.86
CA VAL A 126 17.19 -12.97 6.71
C VAL A 126 17.26 -12.42 5.28
N ALA A 127 17.00 -13.23 4.26
CA ALA A 127 16.96 -12.77 2.88
C ALA A 127 15.84 -11.73 2.65
N CYS A 128 14.66 -11.88 3.26
CA CYS A 128 13.61 -10.86 3.24
C CYS A 128 14.11 -9.54 3.85
N LEU A 129 14.77 -9.57 5.02
CA LEU A 129 15.31 -8.35 5.64
C LEU A 129 16.34 -7.66 4.76
N ILE A 130 17.27 -8.41 4.16
CA ILE A 130 18.27 -7.87 3.24
C ILE A 130 17.59 -7.22 2.03
N ALA A 131 16.59 -7.89 1.44
CA ALA A 131 15.83 -7.35 0.32
C ALA A 131 15.09 -6.05 0.70
N THR A 132 14.46 -6.00 1.88
CA THR A 132 13.81 -4.77 2.39
C THR A 132 14.83 -3.65 2.53
N CYS A 133 15.96 -3.88 3.21
CA CYS A 133 17.01 -2.88 3.39
C CYS A 133 17.57 -2.39 2.06
N PHE A 134 17.76 -3.28 1.09
CA PHE A 134 18.25 -2.94 -0.23
C PHE A 134 17.26 -2.06 -1.00
N ILE A 135 15.96 -2.35 -0.95
CA ILE A 135 14.93 -1.51 -1.56
C ILE A 135 14.87 -0.13 -0.91
N ILE A 136 14.84 -0.07 0.43
CA ILE A 136 14.87 1.21 1.15
C ILE A 136 16.09 2.02 0.72
N PHE A 137 17.26 1.38 0.60
CA PHE A 137 18.47 2.04 0.13
C PHE A 137 18.33 2.59 -1.29
N ILE A 138 17.76 1.85 -2.25
CA ILE A 138 17.52 2.33 -3.63
C ILE A 138 16.64 3.59 -3.63
N TYR A 139 15.51 3.55 -2.92
CA TYR A 139 14.59 4.68 -2.86
C TYR A 139 15.19 5.88 -2.12
N ALA A 140 15.94 5.66 -1.04
CA ALA A 140 16.64 6.73 -0.34
C ALA A 140 17.74 7.36 -1.20
N TRP A 141 18.49 6.55 -1.95
CA TRP A 141 19.56 7.01 -2.83
C TRP A 141 19.04 7.82 -4.02
N THR A 142 17.90 7.43 -4.58
CA THR A 142 17.28 8.13 -5.70
C THR A 142 16.42 9.32 -5.29
N SER A 143 16.00 9.39 -4.02
CA SER A 143 15.12 10.44 -3.49
C SER A 143 15.57 11.88 -3.82
N PRO A 144 16.85 12.29 -3.68
CA PRO A 144 17.27 13.64 -4.05
C PRO A 144 17.07 13.96 -5.54
N ARG A 145 17.27 12.97 -6.42
CA ARG A 145 17.05 13.13 -7.86
C ARG A 145 15.56 13.21 -8.19
N THR A 146 14.74 12.38 -7.54
CA THR A 146 13.28 12.43 -7.66
C THR A 146 12.74 13.79 -7.23
N LEU A 147 13.24 14.34 -6.11
CA LEU A 147 12.86 15.68 -5.64
C LEU A 147 13.25 16.77 -6.65
N ALA A 148 14.49 16.77 -7.14
CA ALA A 148 14.95 17.76 -8.13
C ALA A 148 14.15 17.71 -9.44
N LEU A 149 13.77 16.51 -9.90
CA LEU A 149 12.92 16.33 -11.09
C LEU A 149 11.48 16.84 -10.85
N ASN A 150 10.93 16.58 -9.67
CA ASN A 150 9.60 17.07 -9.27
C ASN A 150 9.56 18.61 -9.16
N GLU A 151 10.59 19.22 -8.56
CA GLU A 151 10.73 20.68 -8.50
C GLU A 151 10.79 21.28 -9.92
N GLY A 152 11.62 20.73 -10.81
CA GLY A 152 11.69 21.19 -12.20
C GLY A 152 10.38 21.03 -12.98
N ALA A 153 9.63 19.96 -12.73
CA ALA A 153 8.30 19.75 -13.31
C ALA A 153 7.28 20.77 -12.80
N ASN A 154 7.29 21.06 -11.50
CA ASN A 154 6.40 22.04 -10.87
C ASN A 154 6.70 23.47 -11.35
N ASP A 155 7.96 23.87 -11.37
CA ASP A 155 8.38 25.20 -11.85
C ASP A 155 7.92 25.47 -13.29
N GLU A 156 8.00 24.46 -14.16
CA GLU A 156 7.49 24.59 -15.53
C GLU A 156 5.96 24.57 -15.56
N SER A 157 5.30 23.78 -14.71
CA SER A 157 3.83 23.79 -14.61
C SER A 157 3.28 25.17 -14.20
N GLU A 158 3.91 25.85 -13.24
CA GLU A 158 3.50 27.18 -12.77
C GLU A 158 3.55 28.26 -13.86
N ARG A 159 4.47 28.13 -14.83
CA ARG A 159 4.59 29.06 -15.96
C ARG A 159 3.47 28.95 -16.99
N SER A 160 2.64 27.90 -16.91
CA SER A 160 1.60 27.62 -17.92
C SER A 160 0.62 28.77 -18.12
N VAL A 161 0.23 29.48 -17.06
CA VAL A 161 -0.72 30.60 -17.15
C VAL A 161 -0.15 31.74 -17.98
N GLN A 162 1.13 32.08 -17.76
CA GLN A 162 1.81 33.17 -18.46
C GLN A 162 2.06 32.82 -19.94
N VAL A 163 2.56 31.62 -20.22
CA VAL A 163 2.88 31.18 -21.59
C VAL A 163 1.62 31.06 -22.46
N ILE A 164 0.47 30.67 -21.87
CA ILE A 164 -0.81 30.63 -22.59
C ILE A 164 -1.35 32.05 -22.82
N ALA A 165 -1.18 32.95 -21.86
CA ALA A 165 -1.62 34.35 -21.98
C ALA A 165 -0.88 35.10 -23.09
N ASP A 166 0.39 34.78 -23.34
CA ASP A 166 1.21 35.40 -24.38
C ASP A 166 0.82 35.00 -25.83
N GLN A 167 -0.08 34.02 -26.01
CA GLN A 167 -0.63 33.53 -27.30
C GLN A 167 0.38 33.14 -28.39
N ALA A 168 1.68 33.08 -28.08
CA ALA A 168 2.71 32.66 -29.02
C ALA A 168 2.74 31.13 -29.17
N ILE A 169 2.10 30.60 -30.21
CA ILE A 169 2.01 29.16 -30.51
C ILE A 169 3.37 28.41 -30.41
N PRO A 170 4.50 28.95 -30.90
CA PRO A 170 5.80 28.29 -30.73
C PRO A 170 6.25 28.16 -29.26
N ALA A 171 5.98 29.18 -28.43
CA ALA A 171 6.32 29.19 -27.01
C ALA A 171 5.47 28.18 -26.24
N VAL A 172 4.16 28.14 -26.52
CA VAL A 172 3.23 27.15 -25.95
C VAL A 172 3.68 25.73 -26.27
N ARG A 173 4.06 25.44 -27.53
CA ARG A 173 4.55 24.11 -27.92
C ARG A 173 5.83 23.72 -27.20
N LEU A 174 6.78 24.64 -27.04
CA LEU A 174 8.03 24.38 -26.35
C LEU A 174 7.81 24.10 -24.86
N HIS A 175 6.93 24.87 -24.23
CA HIS A 175 6.52 24.73 -22.83
C HIS A 175 5.94 23.34 -22.53
N PHE A 176 4.91 22.92 -23.27
CA PHE A 176 4.33 21.59 -23.08
C PHE A 176 5.32 20.46 -23.39
N ARG A 177 6.26 20.67 -24.33
CA ARG A 177 7.34 19.71 -24.57
C ARG A 177 8.28 19.61 -23.37
N ARG A 178 8.62 20.71 -22.70
CA ARG A 178 9.45 20.71 -21.48
C ARG A 178 8.74 20.02 -20.31
N ILE A 179 7.45 20.29 -20.10
CA ILE A 179 6.64 19.55 -19.11
C ILE A 179 6.75 18.05 -19.36
N MET A 180 6.55 17.61 -20.60
CA MET A 180 6.66 16.19 -20.94
C MET A 180 8.08 15.63 -20.77
N GLN A 181 9.13 16.42 -21.03
CA GLN A 181 10.51 15.99 -20.78
C GLN A 181 10.79 15.74 -19.30
N TRP A 182 10.25 16.57 -18.40
CA TRP A 182 10.36 16.34 -16.96
C TRP A 182 9.61 15.08 -16.54
N ASN A 183 8.36 14.91 -17.01
CA ASN A 183 7.55 13.73 -16.71
C ASN A 183 8.23 12.43 -17.20
N VAL A 184 8.81 12.44 -18.41
CA VAL A 184 9.55 11.29 -18.94
C VAL A 184 10.77 10.97 -18.08
N ARG A 185 11.58 11.97 -17.71
CA ARG A 185 12.77 11.75 -16.86
C ARG A 185 12.41 11.21 -15.48
N LEU A 186 11.32 11.71 -14.89
CA LEU A 186 10.81 11.21 -13.62
C LEU A 186 10.35 9.75 -13.75
N SER A 187 9.57 9.46 -14.80
CA SER A 187 9.10 8.11 -15.10
C SER A 187 10.23 7.13 -15.39
N ASP A 188 11.28 7.54 -16.11
CA ASP A 188 12.47 6.72 -16.37
C ASP A 188 13.18 6.34 -15.06
N LEU A 189 13.32 7.29 -14.13
CA LEU A 189 13.92 7.06 -12.82
C LEU A 189 13.07 6.11 -11.96
N GLU A 190 11.75 6.33 -11.93
CA GLU A 190 10.81 5.46 -11.21
C GLU A 190 10.79 4.05 -11.80
N THR A 191 10.85 3.93 -13.12
CA THR A 191 10.92 2.65 -13.83
C THR A 191 12.19 1.90 -13.46
N ALA A 192 13.34 2.58 -13.40
CA ALA A 192 14.59 1.96 -12.97
C ALA A 192 14.50 1.42 -11.52
N ASN A 193 13.98 2.22 -10.59
CA ASN A 193 13.79 1.80 -9.20
C ASN A 193 12.84 0.60 -9.09
N PHE A 194 11.73 0.64 -9.82
CA PHE A 194 10.75 -0.43 -9.91
C PHE A 194 11.40 -1.72 -10.43
N SER A 195 12.13 -1.65 -11.55
CA SER A 195 12.77 -2.82 -12.16
C SER A 195 13.80 -3.46 -11.23
N ILE A 196 14.66 -2.67 -10.57
CA ILE A 196 15.66 -3.20 -9.64
C ILE A 196 14.98 -3.86 -8.42
N SER A 197 13.91 -3.23 -7.89
CA SER A 197 13.13 -3.79 -6.79
C SER A 197 12.49 -5.13 -7.17
N TRP A 198 11.89 -5.22 -8.37
CA TRP A 198 11.31 -6.47 -8.88
C TRP A 198 12.35 -7.55 -9.11
N LEU A 199 13.51 -7.23 -9.68
CA LEU A 199 14.60 -8.18 -9.84
C LEU A 199 15.08 -8.72 -8.49
N THR A 200 15.15 -7.87 -7.47
CA THR A 200 15.47 -8.26 -6.09
C THR A 200 14.43 -9.25 -5.54
N MET A 201 13.14 -8.99 -5.79
CA MET A 201 12.04 -9.87 -5.35
C MET A 201 12.02 -11.22 -6.08
N ILE A 202 12.32 -11.24 -7.38
CA ILE A 202 12.50 -12.48 -8.14
C ILE A 202 13.69 -13.27 -7.58
N ALA A 203 14.81 -12.61 -7.32
CA ALA A 203 15.98 -13.28 -6.72
C ALA A 203 15.66 -13.86 -5.33
N LEU A 204 14.91 -13.13 -4.50
CA LEU A 204 14.44 -13.62 -3.20
C LEU A 204 13.53 -14.84 -3.35
N LEU A 205 12.60 -14.84 -4.30
CA LEU A 205 11.71 -15.97 -4.57
C LEU A 205 12.48 -17.21 -5.02
N LEU A 206 13.44 -17.05 -5.95
CA LEU A 206 14.28 -18.17 -6.40
C LEU A 206 15.15 -18.70 -5.27
N PHE A 207 15.73 -17.81 -4.47
CA PHE A 207 16.53 -18.16 -3.30
C PHE A 207 15.67 -18.93 -2.27
N SER A 208 14.45 -18.48 -1.99
CA SER A 208 13.59 -19.13 -1.00
C SER A 208 13.24 -20.56 -1.37
N VAL A 209 12.97 -20.84 -2.66
CA VAL A 209 12.75 -22.21 -3.15
C VAL A 209 13.98 -23.09 -2.88
N VAL A 210 15.16 -22.63 -3.32
CA VAL A 210 16.41 -23.41 -3.25
C VAL A 210 16.79 -23.68 -1.79
N VAL A 211 16.81 -22.64 -0.97
CA VAL A 211 17.28 -22.72 0.42
C VAL A 211 16.32 -23.51 1.30
N THR A 212 15.01 -23.41 1.05
CA THR A 212 14.02 -24.21 1.80
C THR A 212 14.27 -25.71 1.60
N ILE A 213 14.54 -26.15 0.37
CA ILE A 213 14.82 -27.56 0.07
C ILE A 213 16.21 -27.98 0.59
N GLN A 214 17.24 -27.17 0.36
CA GLN A 214 18.62 -27.49 0.78
C GLN A 214 18.77 -27.60 2.31
N ASN A 215 17.99 -26.82 3.06
CA ASN A 215 17.99 -26.87 4.53
C ASN A 215 17.11 -27.99 5.11
N GLY A 216 16.68 -28.96 4.30
CA GLY A 216 16.07 -30.19 4.77
C GLY A 216 14.57 -30.11 5.06
N VAL A 217 13.84 -29.11 4.55
CA VAL A 217 12.37 -29.15 4.56
C VAL A 217 11.90 -30.22 3.58
N THR A 218 11.36 -31.30 4.13
CA THR A 218 10.88 -32.45 3.35
C THR A 218 9.37 -32.45 3.13
N SER A 219 8.62 -31.70 3.95
CA SER A 219 7.17 -31.54 3.82
C SER A 219 6.84 -30.65 2.62
N GLN A 220 6.05 -31.19 1.68
CA GLN A 220 5.61 -30.44 0.49
C GLN A 220 4.70 -29.28 0.87
N GLY A 221 3.84 -29.49 1.87
CA GLY A 221 2.98 -28.46 2.43
C GLY A 221 3.76 -27.30 3.03
N GLN A 222 4.79 -27.58 3.82
CA GLN A 222 5.64 -26.55 4.43
C GLN A 222 6.42 -25.75 3.38
N VAL A 223 6.95 -26.40 2.34
CA VAL A 223 7.57 -25.69 1.20
C VAL A 223 6.58 -24.72 0.58
N LEU A 224 5.36 -25.18 0.28
CA LEU A 224 4.35 -24.30 -0.32
C LEU A 224 3.97 -23.14 0.61
N SER A 225 3.78 -23.40 1.91
CA SER A 225 3.50 -22.35 2.90
C SER A 225 4.57 -21.26 2.88
N ILE A 226 5.85 -21.64 2.89
CA ILE A 226 6.97 -20.69 2.84
C ILE A 226 6.92 -19.85 1.57
N LEU A 227 6.67 -20.47 0.41
CA LEU A 227 6.57 -19.74 -0.85
C LEU A 227 5.39 -18.77 -0.86
N MET A 228 4.23 -19.18 -0.38
CA MET A 228 3.06 -18.32 -0.25
C MET A 228 3.33 -17.13 0.69
N TYR A 229 4.04 -17.33 1.79
CA TYR A 229 4.46 -16.21 2.64
C TYR A 229 5.48 -15.30 1.95
N VAL A 230 6.43 -15.84 1.18
CA VAL A 230 7.34 -15.01 0.40
C VAL A 230 6.57 -14.16 -0.61
N PHE A 231 5.53 -14.69 -1.25
CA PHE A 231 4.62 -13.89 -2.09
C PHE A 231 3.90 -12.80 -1.31
N GLY A 232 3.31 -13.11 -0.15
CA GLY A 232 2.66 -12.11 0.70
C GLY A 232 3.62 -11.00 1.18
N TYR A 233 4.88 -11.35 1.43
CA TYR A 233 5.95 -10.39 1.71
C TYR A 233 6.23 -9.49 0.50
N ILE A 234 6.38 -10.06 -0.70
CA ILE A 234 6.62 -9.30 -1.94
C ILE A 234 5.48 -8.30 -2.17
N GLU A 235 4.22 -8.74 -2.05
CA GLU A 235 3.04 -7.88 -2.19
C GLU A 235 3.07 -6.70 -1.20
N SER A 236 3.37 -7.00 0.07
CA SER A 236 3.43 -5.99 1.12
C SER A 236 4.54 -4.96 0.87
N VAL A 237 5.75 -5.41 0.49
CA VAL A 237 6.88 -4.52 0.23
C VAL A 237 6.65 -3.63 -0.99
N VAL A 238 6.06 -4.17 -2.06
CA VAL A 238 5.73 -3.37 -3.26
C VAL A 238 4.65 -2.33 -2.96
N ALA A 239 3.77 -2.58 -1.99
CA ALA A 239 2.73 -1.63 -1.59
C ALA A 239 3.23 -0.50 -0.66
N LEU A 240 4.38 -0.65 0.02
CA LEU A 240 4.88 0.34 0.99
C LEU A 240 5.02 1.77 0.43
N PRO A 241 5.58 2.00 -0.78
CA PRO A 241 5.71 3.35 -1.31
C PRO A 241 4.37 4.06 -1.50
N LEU A 242 3.32 3.32 -1.90
CA LEU A 242 1.98 3.87 -2.09
C LEU A 242 1.40 4.34 -0.76
N PHE A 243 1.55 3.56 0.30
CA PHE A 243 1.08 3.94 1.63
C PHE A 243 1.85 5.15 2.19
N TYR A 244 3.16 5.22 1.94
CA TYR A 244 3.96 6.38 2.31
C TYR A 244 3.45 7.67 1.63
N GLN A 245 3.18 7.62 0.32
CA GLN A 245 2.64 8.77 -0.41
C GLN A 245 1.24 9.18 0.10
N GLN A 246 0.36 8.20 0.34
CA GLN A 246 -0.98 8.44 0.85
C GLN A 246 -0.94 9.09 2.26
N PHE A 247 -0.01 8.65 3.12
CA PHE A 247 0.20 9.23 4.44
C PHE A 247 0.67 10.69 4.37
N LEU A 248 1.65 11.00 3.50
CA LEU A 248 2.11 12.38 3.29
C LEU A 248 0.99 13.31 2.82
N ARG A 249 0.16 12.85 1.86
CA ARG A 249 -1.00 13.60 1.36
C ARG A 249 -2.00 13.89 2.49
N LEU A 250 -2.27 12.91 3.36
CA LEU A 250 -3.15 13.13 4.52
C LEU A 250 -2.57 14.15 5.49
N GLN A 251 -1.27 14.09 5.78
CA GLN A 251 -0.61 15.05 6.66
C GLN A 251 -0.75 16.48 6.11
N GLU A 252 -0.60 16.65 4.79
CA GLU A 252 -0.80 17.93 4.12
C GLU A 252 -2.25 18.43 4.24
N ILE A 253 -3.25 17.58 3.98
CA ILE A 253 -4.68 17.93 4.10
C ILE A 253 -5.03 18.31 5.53
N ALA A 254 -4.57 17.53 6.51
CA ALA A 254 -4.79 17.79 7.92
C ALA A 254 -4.20 19.14 8.35
N ASN A 255 -2.99 19.47 7.88
CA ASN A 255 -2.34 20.75 8.16
C ASN A 255 -3.10 21.94 7.54
N ARG A 256 -3.68 21.78 6.35
CA ARG A 256 -4.49 22.83 5.69
C ARG A 256 -5.85 23.07 6.36
N LEU A 257 -6.37 22.05 7.07
CA LEU A 257 -7.64 22.13 7.80
C LEU A 257 -7.52 22.75 9.19
N GLN A 258 -6.32 22.80 9.78
CA GLN A 258 -6.11 23.48 11.05
C GLN A 258 -6.34 24.99 10.90
N PRO A 259 -7.14 25.63 11.77
CA PRO A 259 -7.27 27.07 11.77
C PRO A 259 -5.92 27.70 12.14
N LYS A 260 -5.45 28.64 11.31
CA LYS A 260 -4.40 29.59 11.72
C LYS A 260 -4.97 30.58 12.74
#